data_AF-A0A9D6N805-F1
#
_entry.id   AF-A0A9D6N805-F1
#
_cell.length_a   1.000
_cell.length_b   1.000
_cell.length_c   1.000
_cell.angle_alpha   90.00
_cell.angle_beta   90.00
_cell.angle_gamma   90.00
#
_symmetry.space_group_name_H-M   'P 1'
#
loop_
_entity.id
_entity.type
_entity.pdbx_description
1 polymer ?
#
loop_
_entity_poly.entity_id
_entity_poly.type
_entity_poly.pdbx_seq_one_letter_code
_entity_poly.pdbx_strand_id
1 'polypeptide(L)'
;MRAARNSGSSSNNGSSSYSRSSSSSENVHTKAQRCGVNLTKIANKLDAYAKDNGGEYPFHLEQAGIQVPKCPSAGKDSYSLGYERDNTTQHYTLLCVGLHHEDEGCPEDYPRYTKAQRLQIKPKQPKP
;
A
#
# COMPACT_ATOMS: atom_id res chain seq x y z
N MET A 1 31.74 44.51 35.67
CA MET A 1 32.26 43.89 34.43
C MET A 1 32.62 42.44 34.76
N ARG A 2 31.81 41.47 34.33
CA ARG A 2 31.91 40.06 34.75
C ARG A 2 32.82 39.24 33.82
N ALA A 3 33.65 38.44 34.48
CA ALA A 3 34.52 37.29 34.13
C ALA A 3 34.31 36.62 32.75
N ALA A 4 35.38 36.28 31.98
CA ALA A 4 36.20 35.05 32.02
C ALA A 4 35.42 33.76 31.69
N ARG A 5 35.89 32.73 30.98
CA ARG A 5 37.11 32.40 30.21
C ARG A 5 36.73 31.18 29.36
N ASN A 6 37.41 31.04 28.24
CA ASN A 6 37.36 29.92 27.30
C ASN A 6 37.71 28.58 27.98
N SER A 7 36.92 27.53 27.73
CA SER A 7 37.24 26.14 28.05
C SER A 7 36.97 25.29 26.83
N GLY A 8 38.04 24.91 26.13
CA GLY A 8 38.03 23.82 25.18
C GLY A 8 37.78 22.50 25.90
N SER A 9 37.14 21.56 25.21
CA SER A 9 37.08 20.17 25.64
C SER A 9 37.21 19.31 24.40
N SER A 10 38.39 18.72 24.27
CA SER A 10 38.71 17.70 23.29
C SER A 10 38.20 16.36 23.81
N SER A 11 37.53 15.64 22.91
CA SER A 11 37.87 14.26 22.56
C SER A 11 37.52 13.10 23.51
N ASN A 12 36.64 12.26 22.94
CA ASN A 12 36.72 10.79 22.88
C ASN A 12 36.15 10.01 24.07
N ASN A 13 34.95 9.47 23.86
CA ASN A 13 34.64 8.14 24.38
C ASN A 13 34.11 7.28 23.22
N GLY A 14 34.89 6.24 22.91
CA GLY A 14 34.46 5.17 22.03
C GLY A 14 33.24 4.46 22.62
N SER A 15 32.33 4.06 21.76
CA SER A 15 31.32 3.07 22.10
C SER A 15 30.90 2.36 20.82
N SER A 16 31.53 1.19 20.65
CA SER A 16 30.92 -0.03 20.14
C SER A 16 30.04 0.09 18.91
N SER A 17 30.66 -0.23 17.77
CA SER A 17 29.98 -0.72 16.57
C SER A 17 29.21 -2.00 16.91
N TYR A 18 27.97 -1.86 17.35
CA TYR A 18 26.98 -2.91 17.18
C TYR A 18 26.20 -2.56 15.90
N SER A 19 26.64 -3.12 14.77
CA SER A 19 25.78 -3.19 13.59
C SER A 19 24.73 -4.27 13.85
N ARG A 20 23.77 -3.98 14.74
CA ARG A 20 22.53 -4.75 14.86
C ARG A 20 21.56 -4.25 13.81
N SER A 21 21.38 -5.05 12.78
CA SER A 21 20.19 -5.05 11.94
C SER A 21 18.95 -5.03 12.83
N SER A 22 18.19 -3.93 12.84
CA SER A 22 16.79 -3.92 13.28
C SER A 22 16.10 -2.66 12.79
N SER A 23 15.33 -2.88 11.71
CA SER A 23 14.14 -2.17 11.30
C SER A 23 13.48 -1.36 12.43
N SER A 24 13.56 -0.03 12.38
CA SER A 24 12.73 0.92 13.14
C SER A 24 12.81 2.28 12.43
N SER A 25 11.82 2.61 11.59
CA SER A 25 10.68 3.45 11.98
C SER A 25 10.94 4.95 11.77
N GLU A 26 11.01 5.36 10.50
CA GLU A 26 10.41 6.62 10.06
C GLU A 26 9.20 6.23 9.20
N ASN A 27 7.99 6.54 9.66
CA ASN A 27 6.74 6.01 9.09
C ASN A 27 6.36 6.78 7.80
N VAL A 28 7.27 6.85 6.82
CA VAL A 28 6.99 7.42 5.50
C VAL A 28 6.25 6.36 4.67
N HIS A 29 4.92 6.34 4.79
CA HIS A 29 4.09 5.48 3.94
C HIS A 29 4.27 5.89 2.48
N THR A 30 4.80 4.98 1.67
CA THR A 30 5.01 5.21 0.24
C THR A 30 3.66 5.39 -0.50
N LYS A 31 3.66 5.94 -1.71
CA LYS A 31 2.41 6.11 -2.49
C LYS A 31 1.80 4.74 -2.81
N ALA A 32 2.60 3.73 -3.09
CA ALA A 32 2.16 2.34 -3.28
C ALA A 32 1.47 1.78 -2.03
N GLN A 33 2.02 2.02 -0.83
CA GLN A 33 1.36 1.59 0.41
C GLN A 33 0.02 2.30 0.62
N ARG A 34 -0.05 3.62 0.37
CA ARG A 34 -1.31 4.38 0.44
C ARG A 34 -2.32 3.90 -0.60
N CYS A 35 -1.85 3.55 -1.79
CA CYS A 35 -2.65 2.95 -2.85
C CYS A 35 -3.21 1.59 -2.40
N GLY A 36 -2.42 0.79 -1.69
CA GLY A 36 -2.87 -0.46 -1.07
C GLY A 36 -3.93 -0.28 0.02
N VAL A 37 -3.84 0.80 0.80
CA VAL A 37 -4.91 1.17 1.76
C VAL A 37 -6.22 1.47 1.02
N ASN A 38 -6.16 2.20 -0.11
CA ASN A 38 -7.34 2.44 -0.95
C ASN A 38 -7.95 1.12 -1.45
N LEU A 39 -7.14 0.22 -1.99
CA LEU A 39 -7.57 -1.10 -2.44
C LEU A 39 -8.26 -1.89 -1.32
N THR A 40 -7.69 -1.86 -0.12
CA THR A 40 -8.25 -2.57 1.04
C THR A 40 -9.61 -1.98 1.46
N LYS A 41 -9.78 -0.66 1.38
CA LYS A 41 -11.07 0.00 1.66
C LYS A 41 -12.14 -0.41 0.65
N ILE A 42 -11.80 -0.43 -0.64
CA ILE A 42 -12.70 -0.88 -1.71
C ILE A 42 -13.05 -2.36 -1.48
N ALA A 43 -12.05 -3.21 -1.23
CA ALA A 43 -12.23 -4.63 -0.94
C ALA A 43 -13.18 -4.90 0.24
N ASN A 44 -13.05 -4.14 1.33
CA ASN A 44 -13.94 -4.25 2.48
C ASN A 44 -15.39 -3.86 2.14
N LYS A 45 -15.58 -2.86 1.28
CA LYS A 45 -16.91 -2.46 0.80
C LYS A 45 -17.51 -3.52 -0.13
N LEU A 46 -16.71 -4.13 -0.99
CA LEU A 46 -17.13 -5.26 -1.81
C LEU A 46 -17.53 -6.47 -0.98
N ASP A 47 -16.77 -6.78 0.08
CA ASP A 47 -17.09 -7.88 1.00
C ASP A 47 -18.39 -7.61 1.77
N ALA A 48 -18.61 -6.36 2.22
CA ALA A 48 -19.88 -5.95 2.81
C ALA A 48 -21.04 -6.09 1.82
N TYR A 49 -20.90 -5.56 0.60
CA TYR A 49 -21.91 -5.71 -0.44
C TYR A 49 -22.25 -7.19 -0.71
N ALA A 50 -21.24 -8.04 -0.87
CA ALA A 50 -21.46 -9.46 -1.12
C ALA A 50 -22.21 -10.14 0.04
N LYS A 51 -21.93 -9.77 1.30
CA LYS A 51 -22.70 -10.28 2.46
C LYS A 51 -24.18 -9.93 2.38
N ASP A 52 -24.51 -8.72 1.94
CA ASP A 52 -25.90 -8.27 1.76
C ASP A 52 -26.56 -8.83 0.49
N ASN A 53 -25.78 -9.29 -0.50
CA ASN A 53 -26.25 -9.75 -1.81
C ASN A 53 -25.97 -11.25 -2.06
N GLY A 54 -26.09 -12.09 -1.03
CA GLY A 54 -26.02 -13.56 -1.20
C GLY A 54 -24.65 -14.10 -1.65
N GLY A 55 -23.57 -13.35 -1.43
CA GLY A 55 -22.21 -13.68 -1.86
C GLY A 55 -21.83 -13.11 -3.24
N GLU A 56 -22.73 -12.37 -3.89
CA GLU A 56 -22.49 -11.81 -5.22
C GLU A 56 -21.83 -10.43 -5.17
N TYR A 57 -20.77 -10.26 -5.97
CA TYR A 57 -20.09 -8.97 -6.13
C TYR A 57 -20.73 -8.14 -7.24
N PRO A 58 -20.74 -6.79 -7.13
CA PRO A 58 -21.36 -5.93 -8.12
C PRO A 58 -20.63 -5.97 -9.47
N PHE A 59 -21.31 -5.72 -10.60
CA PHE A 59 -20.63 -5.62 -11.90
C PHE A 59 -19.66 -4.42 -11.98
N HIS A 60 -20.01 -3.33 -11.30
CA HIS A 60 -19.23 -2.11 -11.25
C HIS A 60 -19.14 -1.62 -9.81
N LEU A 61 -18.01 -1.01 -9.42
CA LEU A 61 -17.79 -0.52 -8.05
C LEU A 61 -18.89 0.46 -7.59
N GLU A 62 -19.42 1.26 -8.52
CA GLU A 62 -20.50 2.22 -8.28
C GLU A 62 -21.80 1.58 -7.78
N GLN A 63 -22.11 0.35 -8.22
CA GLN A 63 -23.31 -0.37 -7.80
C GLN A 63 -23.27 -0.72 -6.30
N ALA A 64 -22.07 -0.88 -5.72
CA ALA A 64 -21.90 -1.05 -4.28
C ALA A 64 -21.84 0.29 -3.50
N GLY A 65 -22.14 1.41 -4.15
CA GLY A 65 -22.06 2.75 -3.53
C GLY A 65 -20.64 3.12 -3.12
N ILE A 66 -19.62 2.56 -3.80
CA ILE A 66 -18.22 2.79 -3.47
C ILE A 66 -17.79 4.10 -4.11
N GLN A 67 -17.46 5.10 -3.30
CA GLN A 67 -16.75 6.28 -3.77
C GLN A 67 -15.29 5.92 -4.05
N VAL A 68 -14.96 5.73 -5.33
CA VAL A 68 -13.63 5.27 -5.73
C VAL A 68 -12.59 6.38 -5.49
N PRO A 69 -11.58 6.15 -4.63
CA PRO A 69 -10.56 7.15 -4.36
C PRO A 69 -9.64 7.33 -5.57
N LYS A 70 -8.91 8.45 -5.59
CA LYS A 70 -7.84 8.68 -6.55
C LYS A 70 -6.59 7.90 -6.12
N CYS A 71 -5.87 7.34 -7.08
CA CYS A 71 -4.56 6.77 -6.85
C CYS A 71 -3.58 7.89 -6.41
N PRO A 72 -2.80 7.69 -5.33
CA PRO A 72 -1.87 8.70 -4.81
C PRO A 72 -0.71 9.01 -5.75
N SER A 73 -0.40 8.12 -6.70
CA SER A 73 0.59 8.36 -7.74
C SER A 73 -0.01 8.94 -9.02
N ALA A 74 -1.15 8.41 -9.46
CA ALA A 74 -1.78 8.82 -10.72
C ALA A 74 -2.62 10.10 -10.62
N GLY A 75 -3.13 10.44 -9.43
CA GLY A 75 -4.04 11.57 -9.20
C GLY A 75 -5.46 11.38 -9.77
N LYS A 76 -5.78 10.18 -10.26
CA LYS A 76 -7.07 9.80 -10.87
C LYS A 76 -7.50 8.41 -10.42
N ASP A 77 -8.72 8.03 -10.76
CA ASP A 77 -9.19 6.64 -10.58
C ASP A 77 -8.38 5.71 -11.50
N SER A 78 -7.75 4.70 -10.89
CA SER A 78 -7.05 3.60 -11.57
C SER A 78 -7.56 2.23 -11.08
N TYR A 79 -8.62 2.22 -10.28
CA TYR A 79 -9.16 1.03 -9.61
C TYR A 79 -10.38 0.49 -10.33
N SER A 80 -11.26 1.37 -10.84
CA SER A 80 -12.47 0.94 -11.56
C SER A 80 -12.15 0.15 -12.82
N LEU A 81 -11.08 0.52 -13.51
CA LEU A 81 -10.58 -0.21 -14.69
C LEU A 81 -9.90 -1.54 -14.31
N GLY A 82 -9.35 -1.63 -13.11
CA GLY A 82 -8.68 -2.83 -12.60
C GLY A 82 -9.58 -3.72 -11.74
N TYR A 83 -10.88 -3.45 -11.73
CA TYR A 83 -11.85 -4.27 -11.03
C TYR A 83 -12.42 -5.32 -11.99
N GLU A 84 -12.16 -6.57 -11.66
CA GLU A 84 -12.72 -7.72 -12.38
C GLU A 84 -13.37 -8.67 -11.38
N ARG A 85 -14.56 -9.16 -11.72
CA ARG A 85 -15.28 -10.14 -10.91
C ARG A 85 -15.43 -11.45 -11.67
N ASP A 86 -15.43 -12.54 -10.93
CA ASP A 86 -15.74 -13.86 -11.41
C ASP A 86 -17.05 -14.33 -10.76
N ASN A 87 -18.11 -14.46 -11.57
CA ASN A 87 -19.43 -14.88 -11.11
C ASN A 87 -19.48 -16.35 -10.68
N THR A 88 -18.63 -17.19 -11.26
CA THR A 88 -18.67 -18.63 -11.06
C THR A 88 -18.04 -19.02 -9.72
N THR A 89 -16.94 -18.36 -9.38
CA THR A 89 -16.13 -18.65 -8.19
C THR A 89 -16.37 -17.67 -7.04
N GLN A 90 -17.26 -16.67 -7.21
CA GLN A 90 -17.51 -15.60 -6.24
C GLN A 90 -16.19 -14.95 -5.80
N HIS A 91 -15.31 -14.72 -6.77
CA HIS A 91 -14.02 -14.07 -6.56
C HIS A 91 -14.00 -12.72 -7.27
N TYR A 92 -13.12 -11.84 -6.81
CA TYR A 92 -12.80 -10.62 -7.52
C TYR A 92 -11.31 -10.33 -7.44
N THR A 93 -10.86 -9.60 -8.45
CA THR A 93 -9.55 -8.99 -8.53
C THR A 93 -9.76 -7.48 -8.55
N LEU A 94 -8.96 -6.78 -7.76
CA LEU A 94 -8.93 -5.33 -7.74
C LEU A 94 -7.48 -4.89 -7.80
N LEU A 95 -7.11 -4.09 -8.78
CA LEU A 95 -5.74 -3.61 -8.93
C LEU A 95 -5.67 -2.14 -9.31
N CYS A 96 -4.52 -1.53 -9.07
CA CYS A 96 -4.19 -0.21 -9.60
C CYS A 96 -3.60 -0.39 -11.00
N VAL A 97 -4.38 -0.08 -12.04
CA VAL A 97 -3.96 -0.29 -13.44
C VAL A 97 -2.79 0.63 -13.80
N GLY A 98 -1.81 0.08 -14.52
CA GLY A 98 -0.70 0.80 -15.13
C GLY A 98 0.57 0.93 -14.25
N LEU A 99 1.53 1.70 -14.76
CA LEU A 99 2.88 1.86 -14.18
C LEU A 99 3.00 3.07 -13.23
N HIS A 100 2.05 3.21 -12.30
CA HIS A 100 2.01 4.37 -11.40
C HIS A 100 2.98 4.29 -10.20
N HIS A 101 3.53 3.11 -9.94
CA HIS A 101 4.34 2.82 -8.76
C HIS A 101 5.72 2.23 -9.12
N GLU A 102 6.17 2.42 -10.37
CA GLU A 102 7.47 1.92 -10.87
C GLU A 102 8.65 2.50 -10.10
N ASP A 103 8.61 3.81 -9.80
CA ASP A 103 9.63 4.51 -8.99
C ASP A 103 9.79 3.93 -7.57
N GLU A 104 8.75 3.24 -7.08
CA GLU A 104 8.73 2.56 -5.77
C GLU A 104 9.12 1.07 -5.88
N GLY A 105 9.53 0.64 -7.08
CA GLY A 105 9.86 -0.74 -7.43
C GLY A 105 8.64 -1.66 -7.44
N CYS A 106 7.45 -1.14 -7.76
CA CYS A 106 6.27 -1.96 -8.04
C CYS A 106 6.12 -2.11 -9.56
N PRO A 107 5.85 -3.33 -10.07
CA PRO A 107 5.64 -3.55 -11.50
C PRO A 107 4.28 -2.98 -11.96
N GLU A 108 4.01 -3.04 -13.27
CA GLU A 108 2.71 -2.70 -13.85
C GLU A 108 1.58 -3.46 -13.17
N ASP A 109 0.43 -2.81 -13.02
CA ASP A 109 -0.79 -3.37 -12.42
C ASP A 109 -0.64 -3.77 -10.94
N TYR A 110 0.30 -3.13 -10.24
CA TYR A 110 0.44 -3.19 -8.79
C TYR A 110 0.34 -1.80 -8.16
N PRO A 111 -0.19 -1.69 -6.93
CA PRO A 111 -0.61 -2.78 -6.04
C PRO A 111 -1.91 -3.47 -6.50
N ARG A 112 -2.07 -4.73 -6.07
CA ARG A 112 -3.27 -5.54 -6.35
C ARG A 112 -3.84 -6.17 -5.09
N TYR A 113 -5.13 -6.46 -5.11
CA TYR A 113 -5.87 -7.08 -4.04
C TYR A 113 -6.76 -8.17 -4.62
N THR A 114 -6.65 -9.38 -4.07
CA THR A 114 -7.57 -10.48 -4.34
C THR A 114 -8.04 -11.08 -3.02
N LYS A 115 -9.20 -11.73 -3.02
CA LYS A 115 -9.70 -12.43 -1.82
C LYS A 115 -8.70 -13.48 -1.31
N ALA A 116 -8.05 -14.20 -2.23
CA ALA A 116 -7.10 -15.26 -1.91
C ALA A 116 -5.75 -14.74 -1.40
N GLN A 117 -5.21 -13.66 -2.00
CA GLN A 117 -3.85 -13.21 -1.72
C GLN A 117 -3.78 -11.92 -0.90
N ARG A 118 -4.94 -11.32 -0.58
CA ARG A 118 -5.06 -10.02 0.09
C ARG A 118 -4.26 -8.96 -0.68
N LEU A 119 -3.81 -7.93 0.02
CA LEU A 119 -3.05 -6.83 -0.56
C LEU A 119 -1.63 -7.28 -0.93
N GLN A 120 -1.26 -7.06 -2.19
CA GLN A 120 0.06 -7.32 -2.73
C GLN A 120 0.60 -6.01 -3.32
N ILE A 121 1.59 -5.43 -2.65
CA ILE A 121 2.28 -4.22 -3.12
C ILE A 121 3.37 -4.57 -4.13
N LYS A 122 4.01 -5.74 -3.95
CA LYS A 122 5.01 -6.30 -4.86
C LYS A 122 4.71 -7.78 -5.10
N PRO A 123 5.00 -8.33 -6.28
CA PRO A 123 4.86 -9.75 -6.52
C PRO A 123 5.74 -10.54 -5.55
N LYS A 124 5.24 -11.68 -5.06
CA LYS A 124 6.07 -12.66 -4.36
C LYS A 124 7.08 -13.19 -5.38
N GLN A 125 8.35 -12.80 -5.26
CA GLN A 125 9.43 -13.32 -6.08
C GLN A 125 9.35 -14.87 -6.10
N PRO A 126 9.39 -15.52 -7.27
CA PRO A 126 9.47 -16.98 -7.30
C PRO A 126 10.72 -17.39 -6.53
N LYS A 127 10.54 -18.23 -5.51
CA LYS A 127 11.66 -18.83 -4.80
C LYS A 127 12.36 -19.76 -5.81
N PRO A 128 13.69 -19.64 -6.00
CA PRO A 128 14.43 -20.53 -6.89
C PRO A 128 14.31 -22.00 -6.45
#